data_AF-K1YIP1-F1
#
_entry.id   AF-K1YIP1-F1
#
_cell.length_a   1.000
_cell.length_b   1.000
_cell.length_c   1.000
_cell.angle_alpha   90.00
_cell.angle_beta   90.00
_cell.angle_gamma   90.00
#
_symmetry.space_group_name_H-M   'P 1'
#
loop_
_entity.id
_entity.type
_entity.pdbx_description
1 polymer ?
#
loop_
_entity_poly.entity_id
_entity_poly.type
_entity_poly.pdbx_seq_one_letter_code
_entity_poly.pdbx_strand_id
1 'polypeptide(L)'
;MNRKKNLILFLFMFFCTACSSFKPIRWMVYYGDQLNQENLKGVDLAVVEPDFITPKKFSGFDGLWIAYLSLGEVNESRSYWSALKMDGALLEANPDWPGAYQVNLQNETWRKMVLDEIVPALVEKGFHGLFFDTIDVASYLEAKDPKKYSGMVESLINLIQDIHKKYPQLLLFPNNGLDFLNKMAPSVDGVFVEDVYTHFDTTQGKVIATSPGISREKEGVLDLFAKRYSKNVFVIHYGNSVGDELSQKALEKARKKGYQSYLTTINLDQPGKIPY
;
A
#
# COMPACT_ATOMS: atom_id res chain seq x y z
N MET A 1 40.77 45.78 47.01
CA MET A 1 40.90 44.31 46.86
C MET A 1 39.71 43.81 46.05
N ASN A 2 39.99 43.24 44.87
CA ASN A 2 39.07 42.91 43.78
C ASN A 2 38.03 41.83 44.12
N ARG A 3 36.78 42.01 43.69
CA ARG A 3 35.95 40.95 43.06
C ARG A 3 34.96 41.57 42.07
N LYS A 4 35.32 41.60 40.77
CA LYS A 4 34.34 41.73 39.68
C LYS A 4 33.74 40.34 39.44
N LYS A 5 32.41 40.22 39.56
CA LYS A 5 31.66 39.02 39.17
C LYS A 5 31.39 39.11 37.66
N ASN A 6 31.93 38.18 36.89
CA ASN A 6 31.56 38.00 35.49
C ASN A 6 30.25 37.18 35.45
N LEU A 7 29.19 37.78 34.91
CA LEU A 7 27.94 37.10 34.61
C LEU A 7 28.00 36.61 33.16
N ILE A 8 28.10 35.30 32.98
CA ILE A 8 28.02 34.66 31.65
C ILE A 8 26.54 34.48 31.33
N LEU A 9 26.07 35.17 30.28
CA LEU A 9 24.72 35.05 29.76
C LEU A 9 24.70 33.89 28.73
N PHE A 10 24.09 32.76 29.08
CA PHE A 10 23.83 31.68 28.13
C PHE A 10 22.61 32.04 27.28
N LEU A 11 22.85 32.34 25.99
CA LEU A 11 21.80 32.56 25.00
C LEU A 11 21.29 31.18 24.55
N PHE A 12 20.12 30.75 25.04
CA PHE A 12 19.43 29.57 24.53
C PHE A 12 18.88 29.89 23.14
N MET A 13 19.56 29.41 22.09
CA MET A 13 19.06 29.43 20.73
C MET A 13 17.92 28.42 20.64
N PHE A 14 16.67 28.89 20.69
CA PHE A 14 15.50 28.09 20.34
C PHE A 14 15.62 27.74 18.85
N PHE A 15 16.08 26.53 18.53
CA PHE A 15 15.87 25.94 17.21
C PHE A 15 14.37 25.76 17.05
N CYS A 16 13.73 26.71 16.35
CA CYS A 16 12.38 26.53 15.84
C CYS A 16 12.47 25.38 14.83
N THR A 17 12.14 24.16 15.25
CA THR A 17 11.97 23.04 14.34
C THR A 17 10.90 23.44 13.34
N ALA A 18 11.31 23.73 12.11
CA ALA A 18 10.40 24.02 11.02
C ALA A 18 9.37 22.89 10.97
N CYS A 19 8.10 23.25 11.21
CA CYS A 19 6.99 22.34 11.01
C CYS A 19 7.04 21.95 9.52
N SER A 20 7.48 20.74 9.21
CA SER A 20 7.46 20.23 7.84
C SER A 20 6.02 20.33 7.37
N SER A 21 5.74 21.26 6.46
CA SER A 21 4.41 21.45 5.91
C SER A 21 3.98 20.16 5.22
N PHE A 22 2.89 19.55 5.68
CA PHE A 22 2.26 18.41 5.00
C PHE A 22 2.04 18.78 3.53
N LYS A 23 2.75 18.11 2.63
CA LYS A 23 2.54 18.27 1.19
C LYS A 23 1.57 17.16 0.75
N PRO A 24 0.30 17.49 0.44
CA PRO A 24 -0.64 16.49 -0.04
C PRO A 24 -0.14 15.91 -1.37
N ILE A 25 -0.22 14.59 -1.51
CA ILE A 25 -0.01 13.88 -2.77
C ILE A 25 -1.38 13.49 -3.28
N ARG A 26 -1.81 14.01 -4.43
CA ARG A 26 -3.12 13.72 -5.00
C ARG A 26 -3.08 12.34 -5.65
N TRP A 27 -3.52 11.31 -4.94
CA TRP A 27 -3.43 9.94 -5.44
C TRP A 27 -4.80 9.29 -5.61
N MET A 28 -4.85 8.24 -6.43
CA MET A 28 -6.05 7.42 -6.62
C MET A 28 -5.71 5.94 -6.76
N VAL A 29 -6.70 5.10 -6.45
CA VAL A 29 -6.73 3.68 -6.83
C VAL A 29 -8.00 3.41 -7.63
N TYR A 30 -7.86 2.64 -8.72
CA TYR A 30 -8.95 2.32 -9.64
C TYR A 30 -8.72 0.98 -10.35
N TYR A 31 -9.60 0.00 -10.13
CA TYR A 31 -9.52 -1.35 -10.70
C TYR A 31 -10.54 -1.62 -11.81
N GLY A 32 -11.29 -0.60 -12.25
CA GLY A 32 -12.17 -0.71 -13.41
C GLY A 32 -11.45 -0.53 -14.75
N ASP A 33 -12.23 -0.50 -15.84
CA ASP A 33 -11.74 -0.39 -17.22
C ASP A 33 -12.16 0.91 -17.95
N GLN A 34 -12.93 1.78 -17.28
CA GLN A 34 -13.49 3.01 -17.88
C GLN A 34 -12.74 4.30 -17.51
N LEU A 35 -11.49 4.20 -17.08
CA LEU A 35 -10.68 5.37 -16.70
C LEU A 35 -10.42 6.28 -17.91
N ASN A 36 -10.65 7.58 -17.77
CA ASN A 36 -10.40 8.58 -18.82
C ASN A 36 -9.50 9.73 -18.33
N GLN A 37 -9.07 10.59 -19.26
CA GLN A 37 -8.15 11.71 -18.96
C GLN A 37 -8.72 12.72 -17.95
N GLU A 38 -10.04 12.95 -17.94
CA GLU A 38 -10.66 13.86 -16.98
C GLU A 38 -10.55 13.32 -15.54
N ASN A 39 -10.61 12.00 -15.37
CA ASN A 39 -10.42 11.37 -14.05
C ASN A 39 -8.99 11.57 -13.50
N LEU A 40 -8.01 11.75 -14.38
CA LEU A 40 -6.58 11.85 -14.05
C LEU A 40 -6.13 13.30 -13.83
N LYS A 41 -7.01 14.28 -14.04
CA LYS A 41 -6.64 15.70 -13.97
C LYS A 41 -6.17 16.08 -12.56
N GLY A 42 -4.91 16.51 -12.48
CA GLY A 42 -4.27 16.89 -11.22
C GLY A 42 -4.00 15.71 -10.29
N VAL A 43 -4.05 14.47 -10.77
CA VAL A 43 -3.59 13.31 -10.01
C VAL A 43 -2.06 13.23 -10.16
N ASP A 44 -1.36 13.05 -9.04
CA ASP A 44 0.08 12.87 -8.96
C ASP A 44 0.49 11.39 -9.05
N LEU A 45 -0.38 10.47 -8.58
CA LEU A 45 -0.13 9.03 -8.52
C LEU A 45 -1.42 8.24 -8.75
N ALA A 46 -1.42 7.29 -9.67
CA ALA A 46 -2.58 6.44 -10.00
C ALA A 46 -2.22 4.96 -9.90
N VAL A 47 -2.85 4.25 -8.96
CA VAL A 47 -2.81 2.79 -8.83
C VAL A 47 -3.90 2.18 -9.69
N VAL A 48 -3.56 1.27 -10.61
CA VAL A 48 -4.54 0.66 -11.53
C VAL A 48 -4.31 -0.82 -11.77
N GLU A 49 -5.37 -1.53 -12.18
CA GLU A 49 -5.30 -2.91 -12.67
C GLU A 49 -4.62 -2.97 -14.05
N PRO A 50 -3.40 -3.56 -14.14
CA PRO A 50 -2.60 -3.54 -15.37
C PRO A 50 -3.17 -4.35 -16.54
N ASP A 51 -4.17 -5.20 -16.32
CA ASP A 51 -4.87 -5.91 -17.40
C ASP A 51 -5.93 -5.04 -18.08
N PHE A 52 -6.44 -4.01 -17.41
CA PHE A 52 -7.40 -3.07 -17.98
C PHE A 52 -6.74 -1.77 -18.46
N ILE A 53 -5.81 -1.23 -17.68
CA ILE A 53 -5.19 0.07 -17.93
C ILE A 53 -3.69 -0.10 -18.21
N THR A 54 -3.23 0.50 -19.31
CA THR A 54 -1.81 0.50 -19.69
C THR A 54 -1.32 1.94 -19.84
N PRO A 55 -0.32 2.39 -19.06
CA PRO A 55 0.23 3.74 -19.10
C PRO A 55 0.52 4.28 -20.50
N LYS A 56 1.11 3.45 -21.37
CA LYS A 56 1.41 3.80 -22.77
C LYS A 56 0.20 4.21 -23.62
N LYS A 57 -1.03 3.86 -23.20
CA LYS A 57 -2.28 4.25 -23.88
C LYS A 57 -2.81 5.61 -23.39
N PHE A 58 -2.18 6.22 -22.38
CA PHE A 58 -2.61 7.48 -21.75
C PHE A 58 -1.56 8.58 -21.95
N SER A 59 -1.52 9.16 -23.15
CA SER A 59 -0.51 10.15 -23.56
C SER A 59 -0.65 11.55 -22.92
N GLY A 60 -1.47 11.72 -21.88
CA GLY A 60 -1.78 13.01 -21.25
C GLY A 60 -1.76 13.01 -19.73
N PHE A 61 -1.21 11.95 -19.12
CA PHE A 61 -1.01 11.87 -17.69
C PHE A 61 0.47 11.95 -17.35
N ASP A 62 0.85 13.03 -16.66
CA ASP A 62 2.24 13.30 -16.26
C ASP A 62 2.57 12.74 -14.86
N GLY A 63 1.60 12.09 -14.21
CA GLY A 63 1.78 11.50 -12.88
C GLY A 63 2.37 10.09 -12.91
N LEU A 64 2.49 9.51 -11.73
CA LEU A 64 3.08 8.19 -11.52
C LEU A 64 2.03 7.09 -11.65
N TRP A 65 2.12 6.30 -12.71
CA TRP A 65 1.43 5.02 -12.82
C TRP A 65 2.02 3.94 -11.92
N ILE A 66 1.18 3.37 -11.05
CA ILE A 66 1.50 2.25 -10.17
C ILE A 66 0.63 1.04 -10.54
N ALA A 67 1.24 -0.12 -10.80
CA ALA A 67 0.50 -1.32 -11.15
C ALA A 67 0.05 -2.07 -9.90
N TYR A 68 -1.22 -2.45 -9.85
CA TYR A 68 -1.71 -3.45 -8.91
C TYR A 68 -1.06 -4.80 -9.18
N LEU A 69 -0.52 -5.43 -8.13
CA LEU A 69 0.04 -6.77 -8.16
C LEU A 69 -0.24 -7.47 -6.82
N SER A 70 -1.18 -8.43 -6.82
CA SER A 70 -1.31 -9.37 -5.70
C SER A 70 -0.09 -10.29 -5.66
N LEU A 71 0.64 -10.27 -4.54
CA LEU A 71 1.85 -11.09 -4.34
C LEU A 71 1.59 -12.34 -3.51
N GLY A 72 0.61 -12.30 -2.60
CA GLY A 72 0.25 -13.43 -1.75
C GLY A 72 -0.86 -14.30 -2.33
N GLU A 73 -1.60 -13.82 -3.34
CA GLU A 73 -2.67 -14.54 -4.00
C GLU A 73 -2.57 -14.44 -5.52
N VAL A 74 -3.22 -15.36 -6.23
CA VAL A 74 -3.38 -15.31 -7.69
C VAL A 74 -4.82 -15.66 -8.04
N ASN A 75 -5.46 -14.78 -8.81
CA ASN A 75 -6.79 -15.02 -9.34
C ASN A 75 -6.73 -15.93 -10.57
N GLU A 76 -7.71 -16.82 -10.74
CA GLU A 76 -7.81 -17.75 -11.87
C GLU A 76 -7.96 -17.09 -13.25
N SER A 77 -8.33 -15.81 -13.28
CA SER A 77 -8.34 -15.00 -14.51
C SER A 77 -6.94 -14.61 -15.00
N ARG A 78 -5.90 -14.69 -14.16
CA ARG A 78 -4.52 -14.34 -14.56
C ARG A 78 -3.98 -15.35 -15.56
N SER A 79 -3.36 -14.86 -16.63
CA SER A 79 -2.80 -15.69 -17.72
C SER A 79 -1.83 -16.77 -17.24
N TYR A 80 -1.17 -16.53 -16.11
CA TYR A 80 -0.18 -17.42 -15.51
C TYR A 80 -0.74 -18.39 -14.46
N TRP A 81 -2.03 -18.32 -14.13
CA TRP A 81 -2.62 -19.16 -13.08
C TRP A 81 -2.52 -20.67 -13.40
N SER A 82 -2.80 -21.08 -14.64
CA SER A 82 -2.74 -22.50 -15.01
C SER A 82 -1.35 -23.10 -14.85
N ALA A 83 -0.30 -22.33 -15.16
CA ALA A 83 1.08 -22.74 -14.96
C ALA A 83 1.40 -22.97 -13.48
N LEU A 84 1.02 -22.02 -12.62
CA LEU A 84 1.21 -22.12 -11.17
C LEU A 84 0.40 -23.27 -10.53
N LYS A 85 -0.81 -23.52 -11.05
CA LYS A 85 -1.62 -24.66 -10.61
C LYS A 85 -0.95 -25.99 -10.93
N MET A 86 -0.40 -26.15 -12.14
CA MET A 86 0.30 -27.38 -12.52
C MET A 86 1.60 -27.58 -11.73
N ASP A 87 2.31 -26.50 -11.42
CA ASP A 87 3.54 -26.51 -10.63
C ASP A 87 3.29 -26.85 -9.13
N GLY A 88 2.08 -26.60 -8.63
CA GLY A 88 1.74 -26.77 -7.22
C GLY A 88 2.08 -25.56 -6.35
N ALA A 89 2.24 -24.39 -6.96
CA ALA A 89 2.48 -23.13 -6.25
C ALA A 89 1.22 -22.58 -5.55
N LEU A 90 0.02 -22.96 -6.02
CA LEU A 90 -1.25 -22.50 -5.47
C LEU A 90 -1.67 -23.34 -4.25
N LEU A 91 -2.17 -22.66 -3.24
CA LEU A 91 -2.65 -23.21 -1.97
C LEU A 91 -4.19 -23.12 -1.92
N GLU A 92 -4.75 -22.77 -0.76
CA GLU A 92 -6.19 -22.71 -0.53
C GLU A 92 -6.82 -21.52 -1.25
N ALA A 93 -8.07 -21.70 -1.70
CA ALA A 93 -8.87 -20.61 -2.24
C ALA A 93 -9.25 -19.63 -1.12
N ASN A 94 -9.28 -18.34 -1.45
CA ASN A 94 -9.79 -17.31 -0.55
C ASN A 94 -11.34 -17.30 -0.62
N PRO A 95 -12.05 -17.60 0.47
CA PRO A 95 -13.51 -17.66 0.47
C PRO A 95 -14.16 -16.28 0.29
N ASP A 96 -13.47 -15.20 0.66
CA ASP A 96 -13.98 -13.84 0.55
C ASP A 96 -13.82 -13.27 -0.87
N TRP A 97 -12.90 -13.84 -1.66
CA TRP A 97 -12.57 -13.40 -3.02
C TRP A 97 -12.62 -14.56 -4.02
N PRO A 98 -13.79 -14.80 -4.66
CA PRO A 98 -13.98 -15.90 -5.59
C PRO A 98 -12.92 -15.94 -6.70
N GLY A 99 -12.34 -17.12 -6.88
CA GLY A 99 -11.30 -17.37 -7.89
C GLY A 99 -9.89 -16.94 -7.46
N ALA A 100 -9.71 -16.31 -6.31
CA ALA A 100 -8.40 -16.03 -5.74
C ALA A 100 -7.87 -17.22 -4.93
N TYR A 101 -6.59 -17.56 -5.14
CA TYR A 101 -5.90 -18.65 -4.46
C TYR A 101 -4.64 -18.12 -3.81
N GLN A 102 -4.42 -18.47 -2.54
CA GLN A 102 -3.18 -18.17 -1.84
C GLN A 102 -2.00 -18.82 -2.56
N VAL A 103 -0.84 -18.18 -2.54
CA VAL A 103 0.39 -18.70 -3.15
C VAL A 103 1.38 -19.13 -2.08
N ASN A 104 2.07 -20.25 -2.32
CA ASN A 104 3.26 -20.62 -1.58
C ASN A 104 4.41 -19.67 -1.93
N LEU A 105 4.74 -18.75 -1.03
CA LEU A 105 5.75 -17.71 -1.22
C LEU A 105 7.19 -18.27 -1.19
N GLN A 106 7.35 -19.53 -0.77
CA GLN A 106 8.61 -20.30 -0.87
C GLN A 106 8.74 -21.03 -2.22
N ASN A 107 7.73 -20.97 -3.08
CA ASN A 107 7.78 -21.64 -4.37
C ASN A 107 8.68 -20.88 -5.35
N GLU A 108 9.71 -21.55 -5.87
CA GLU A 108 10.69 -20.97 -6.79
C GLU A 108 10.09 -20.59 -8.16
N THR A 109 9.07 -21.32 -8.63
CA THR A 109 8.37 -21.00 -9.88
C THR A 109 7.61 -19.69 -9.74
N TRP A 110 6.91 -19.47 -8.61
CA TRP A 110 6.27 -18.18 -8.32
C TRP A 110 7.29 -17.05 -8.22
N ARG A 111 8.39 -17.27 -7.47
CA ARG A 111 9.47 -16.28 -7.33
C ARG A 111 10.03 -15.85 -8.69
N LYS A 112 10.37 -16.82 -9.55
CA LYS A 112 10.90 -16.55 -10.90
C LYS A 112 9.86 -15.86 -11.78
N MET A 113 8.63 -16.32 -11.77
CA MET A 113 7.56 -15.71 -12.55
C MET A 113 7.36 -14.23 -12.19
N VAL A 114 7.35 -13.90 -10.89
CA VAL A 114 7.27 -12.50 -10.45
C VAL A 114 8.49 -11.71 -10.93
N LEU A 115 9.71 -12.19 -10.67
CA LEU A 115 10.94 -11.46 -10.95
C LEU A 115 11.31 -11.37 -12.43
N ASP A 116 10.94 -12.36 -13.23
CA ASP A 116 11.47 -12.56 -14.59
C ASP A 116 10.42 -12.38 -15.68
N GLU A 117 9.13 -12.44 -15.33
CA GLU A 117 8.03 -12.34 -16.30
C GLU A 117 7.06 -11.19 -15.94
N ILE A 118 6.47 -11.21 -14.75
CA ILE A 118 5.41 -10.27 -14.37
C ILE A 118 5.95 -8.84 -14.21
N VAL A 119 6.93 -8.63 -13.32
CA VAL A 119 7.49 -7.29 -13.09
C VAL A 119 8.07 -6.66 -14.36
N PRO A 120 8.90 -7.34 -15.17
CA PRO A 120 9.42 -6.72 -16.40
C PRO A 120 8.30 -6.42 -17.40
N ALA A 121 7.26 -7.25 -17.52
CA ALA A 121 6.10 -6.92 -18.37
C ALA A 121 5.35 -5.66 -17.91
N LEU A 122 5.25 -5.42 -16.60
CA LEU A 122 4.68 -4.18 -16.05
C LEU A 122 5.57 -2.96 -16.35
N VAL A 123 6.90 -3.10 -16.22
CA VAL A 123 7.85 -2.06 -16.64
C VAL A 123 7.66 -1.74 -18.12
N GLU A 124 7.56 -2.76 -18.97
CA GLU A 124 7.33 -2.59 -20.41
C GLU A 124 5.98 -1.94 -20.73
N LYS A 125 4.94 -2.15 -19.91
CA LYS A 125 3.66 -1.44 -20.03
C LYS A 125 3.75 0.06 -19.67
N GLY A 126 4.86 0.49 -19.07
CA GLY A 126 5.15 1.89 -18.72
C GLY A 126 4.81 2.26 -17.27
N PHE A 127 4.73 1.28 -16.37
CA PHE A 127 4.50 1.55 -14.95
C PHE A 127 5.77 2.05 -14.27
N HIS A 128 5.63 3.01 -13.36
CA HIS A 128 6.70 3.59 -12.56
C HIS A 128 6.85 2.90 -11.20
N GLY A 129 5.88 2.08 -10.80
CA GLY A 129 5.92 1.40 -9.53
C GLY A 129 4.87 0.30 -9.40
N LEU A 130 4.90 -0.39 -8.27
CA LEU A 130 4.08 -1.54 -7.95
C LEU A 130 3.36 -1.34 -6.60
N PHE A 131 2.08 -1.69 -6.58
CA PHE A 131 1.27 -1.84 -5.39
C PHE A 131 1.19 -3.33 -5.07
N PHE A 132 1.80 -3.76 -3.97
CA PHE A 132 1.83 -5.16 -3.57
C PHE A 132 0.66 -5.49 -2.65
N ASP A 133 -0.30 -6.23 -3.18
CA ASP A 133 -1.49 -6.61 -2.44
C ASP A 133 -1.39 -8.03 -1.84
N THR A 134 -2.28 -8.30 -0.89
CA THR A 134 -2.47 -9.60 -0.22
C THR A 134 -1.20 -10.17 0.43
N ILE A 135 -0.23 -9.30 0.77
CA ILE A 135 1.06 -9.71 1.34
C ILE A 135 0.94 -10.24 2.77
N ASP A 136 -0.14 -9.87 3.47
CA ASP A 136 -0.52 -10.37 4.79
C ASP A 136 -0.89 -11.86 4.81
N VAL A 137 -1.17 -12.47 3.65
CA VAL A 137 -1.27 -13.93 3.49
C VAL A 137 -0.05 -14.66 4.05
N ALA A 138 1.14 -14.05 3.96
CA ALA A 138 2.36 -14.64 4.49
C ALA A 138 2.28 -14.89 6.01
N SER A 139 1.87 -13.88 6.79
CA SER A 139 1.73 -14.00 8.24
C SER A 139 0.49 -14.81 8.63
N TYR A 140 -0.61 -14.70 7.86
CA TYR A 140 -1.79 -15.54 8.03
C TYR A 140 -1.46 -17.03 7.93
N LEU A 141 -0.70 -17.44 6.90
CA LEU A 141 -0.31 -18.83 6.70
C LEU A 141 0.63 -19.32 7.80
N GLU A 142 1.64 -18.54 8.17
CA GLU A 142 2.51 -18.87 9.31
C GLU A 142 1.73 -19.04 10.62
N ALA A 143 0.74 -18.19 10.88
CA ALA A 143 -0.11 -18.31 12.07
C ALA A 143 -1.02 -19.55 12.02
N LYS A 144 -1.53 -19.90 10.83
CA LYS A 144 -2.42 -21.05 10.62
C LYS A 144 -1.73 -22.39 10.86
N ASP A 145 -0.52 -22.56 10.34
CA ASP A 145 0.32 -23.74 10.61
C ASP A 145 1.82 -23.34 10.60
N PRO A 146 2.37 -23.01 11.79
CA PRO A 146 3.76 -22.55 11.90
C PRO A 146 4.81 -23.57 11.46
N LYS A 147 4.47 -24.86 11.43
CA LYS A 147 5.40 -25.91 10.97
C LYS A 147 5.37 -26.04 9.46
N LYS A 148 4.16 -26.10 8.89
CA LYS A 148 3.98 -26.28 7.44
C LYS A 148 4.39 -25.04 6.64
N TYR A 149 4.08 -23.85 7.16
CA TYR A 149 4.26 -22.58 6.45
C TYR A 149 5.38 -21.72 7.02
N SER A 150 6.31 -22.31 7.79
CA SER A 150 7.47 -21.59 8.31
C SER A 150 8.26 -20.92 7.18
N GLY A 151 8.61 -19.63 7.34
CA GLY A 151 9.47 -18.91 6.41
C GLY A 151 8.73 -18.19 5.27
N MET A 152 7.41 -18.18 5.26
CA MET A 152 6.61 -17.46 4.26
C MET A 152 6.81 -15.94 4.36
N VAL A 153 6.85 -15.38 5.58
CA VAL A 153 7.10 -13.94 5.78
C VAL A 153 8.51 -13.58 5.31
N GLU A 154 9.50 -14.40 5.64
CA GLU A 154 10.88 -14.18 5.18
C GLU A 154 10.99 -14.26 3.65
N SER A 155 10.33 -15.24 3.03
CA SER A 155 10.37 -15.42 1.57
C SER A 155 9.72 -14.27 0.82
N LEU A 156 8.61 -13.74 1.35
CA LEU A 156 7.96 -12.54 0.83
C LEU A 156 8.87 -11.31 0.92
N ILE A 157 9.48 -11.08 2.09
CA ILE A 157 10.40 -9.94 2.28
C ILE A 157 11.57 -10.06 1.31
N ASN A 158 12.15 -11.24 1.19
CA ASN A 158 13.25 -11.51 0.26
C ASN A 158 12.82 -11.33 -1.21
N LEU A 159 11.57 -11.65 -1.56
CA LEU A 159 11.03 -11.37 -2.90
C LEU A 159 10.95 -9.86 -3.15
N ILE A 160 10.38 -9.08 -2.23
CA ILE A 160 10.27 -7.62 -2.37
C ILE A 160 11.65 -6.97 -2.44
N GLN A 161 12.61 -7.43 -1.62
CA GLN A 161 14.00 -6.95 -1.66
C GLN A 161 14.68 -7.25 -2.99
N ASP A 162 14.46 -8.44 -3.56
CA ASP A 162 15.01 -8.79 -4.86
C ASP A 162 14.35 -8.03 -6.00
N ILE A 163 13.04 -7.74 -5.93
CA ILE A 163 12.36 -6.84 -6.88
C ILE A 163 13.03 -5.46 -6.81
N HIS A 164 13.20 -4.88 -5.62
CA HIS A 164 13.85 -3.59 -5.44
C HIS A 164 15.28 -3.57 -6.00
N LYS A 165 16.05 -4.63 -5.75
CA LYS A 165 17.44 -4.76 -6.23
C LYS A 165 17.51 -4.91 -7.74
N LYS A 166 16.61 -5.70 -8.34
CA LYS A 166 16.61 -6.00 -9.78
C LYS A 166 16.01 -4.86 -10.61
N TYR A 167 15.04 -4.14 -10.04
CA TYR A 167 14.31 -3.04 -10.67
C TYR A 167 14.38 -1.76 -9.82
N PRO A 168 15.57 -1.19 -9.59
CA PRO A 168 15.77 -0.06 -8.68
C PRO A 168 15.09 1.24 -9.11
N GLN A 169 14.58 1.31 -10.33
CA GLN A 169 13.79 2.43 -10.84
C GLN A 169 12.31 2.39 -10.42
N LEU A 170 11.81 1.23 -9.94
CA LEU A 170 10.42 1.07 -9.56
C LEU A 170 10.18 1.58 -8.14
N LEU A 171 9.10 2.33 -7.98
CA LEU A 171 8.56 2.65 -6.66
C LEU A 171 7.75 1.47 -6.12
N LEU A 172 8.05 1.00 -4.92
CA LEU A 172 7.41 -0.18 -4.34
C LEU A 172 6.53 0.18 -3.15
N PHE A 173 5.27 -0.24 -3.17
CA PHE A 173 4.32 0.08 -2.11
C PHE A 173 3.58 -1.18 -1.63
N PRO A 174 3.90 -1.71 -0.44
CA PRO A 174 3.06 -2.72 0.18
C PRO A 174 1.68 -2.15 0.53
N ASN A 175 0.65 -2.99 0.40
CA ASN A 175 -0.66 -2.79 1.03
C ASN A 175 -0.73 -3.63 2.31
N ASN A 176 -0.98 -3.00 3.45
CA ASN A 176 -0.97 -3.68 4.76
C ASN A 176 0.39 -4.35 5.09
N GLY A 177 0.39 -5.62 5.52
CA GLY A 177 1.61 -6.33 5.95
C GLY A 177 2.31 -5.69 7.16
N LEU A 178 1.53 -5.09 8.07
CA LEU A 178 2.05 -4.21 9.13
C LEU A 178 3.01 -4.90 10.10
N ASP A 179 2.81 -6.19 10.38
CA ASP A 179 3.62 -6.98 11.32
C ASP A 179 5.09 -7.10 10.92
N PHE A 180 5.38 -6.91 9.63
CA PHE A 180 6.73 -7.01 9.08
C PHE A 180 7.12 -5.79 8.20
N LEU A 181 6.31 -4.72 8.23
CA LEU A 181 6.55 -3.49 7.49
C LEU A 181 7.92 -2.87 7.78
N ASN A 182 8.38 -2.94 9.04
CA ASN A 182 9.69 -2.42 9.44
C ASN A 182 10.87 -3.12 8.75
N LYS A 183 10.72 -4.41 8.39
CA LYS A 183 11.73 -5.20 7.69
C LYS A 183 11.72 -4.93 6.18
N MET A 184 10.57 -4.62 5.61
CA MET A 184 10.42 -4.20 4.21
C MET A 184 10.81 -2.74 3.99
N ALA A 185 10.73 -1.92 5.05
CA ALA A 185 10.91 -0.47 4.97
C ALA A 185 12.15 0.01 4.21
N PRO A 186 13.33 -0.65 4.26
CA PRO A 186 14.48 -0.23 3.45
C PRO A 186 14.27 -0.33 1.93
N SER A 187 13.34 -1.16 1.45
CA SER A 187 13.14 -1.50 0.04
C SER A 187 11.84 -0.97 -0.59
N VAL A 188 11.01 -0.25 0.18
CA VAL A 188 9.70 0.26 -0.26
C VAL A 188 9.62 1.78 -0.14
N ASP A 189 8.81 2.47 -0.93
CA ASP A 189 8.79 3.94 -1.04
C ASP A 189 7.66 4.61 -0.22
N GLY A 190 6.77 3.79 0.30
CA GLY A 190 5.65 4.17 1.15
C GLY A 190 4.88 2.94 1.59
N VAL A 191 3.71 3.14 2.18
CA VAL A 191 2.79 2.04 2.49
C VAL A 191 1.37 2.48 2.18
N PHE A 192 0.64 1.64 1.46
CA PHE A 192 -0.82 1.71 1.39
C PHE A 192 -1.40 0.89 2.55
N VAL A 193 -2.51 1.36 3.10
CA VAL A 193 -3.15 0.67 4.21
C VAL A 193 -4.66 0.80 4.15
N GLU A 194 -5.27 -0.33 4.42
CA GLU A 194 -6.69 -0.57 4.65
C GLU A 194 -6.79 -1.34 5.97
N ASP A 195 -7.84 -1.29 6.77
CA ASP A 195 -8.86 -0.27 6.93
C ASP A 195 -8.59 0.49 8.23
N VAL A 196 -7.85 1.60 8.19
CA VAL A 196 -7.41 2.28 9.43
C VAL A 196 -8.61 2.87 10.19
N TYR A 197 -9.57 3.47 9.48
CA TYR A 197 -10.67 4.23 10.08
C TYR A 197 -12.06 3.78 9.64
N THR A 198 -12.19 3.27 8.41
CA THR A 198 -13.43 2.70 7.88
C THR A 198 -13.10 1.38 7.18
N HIS A 199 -13.97 0.39 7.33
CA HIS A 199 -13.88 -0.90 6.62
C HIS A 199 -15.24 -1.29 6.05
N PHE A 200 -15.23 -2.19 5.08
CA PHE A 200 -16.43 -2.87 4.63
C PHE A 200 -16.70 -4.12 5.48
N ASP A 201 -17.82 -4.14 6.19
CA ASP A 201 -18.28 -5.32 6.92
C ASP A 201 -19.03 -6.24 5.93
N THR A 202 -18.40 -7.36 5.56
CA THR A 202 -18.95 -8.34 4.62
C THR A 202 -20.18 -9.07 5.15
N THR A 203 -20.31 -9.20 6.49
CA THR A 203 -21.47 -9.83 7.13
C THR A 203 -22.69 -8.92 7.05
N GLN A 204 -22.49 -7.61 7.22
CA GLN A 204 -23.56 -6.61 7.17
C GLN A 204 -23.74 -5.98 5.78
N GLY A 205 -22.81 -6.23 4.84
CA GLY A 205 -22.81 -5.66 3.49
C GLY A 205 -22.72 -4.13 3.48
N LYS A 206 -22.01 -3.52 4.43
CA LYS A 206 -21.94 -2.04 4.55
C LYS A 206 -20.61 -1.56 5.10
N VAL A 207 -20.27 -0.32 4.77
CA VAL A 207 -19.13 0.38 5.37
C VAL A 207 -19.44 0.78 6.81
N ILE A 208 -18.55 0.47 7.74
CA ILE A 208 -18.62 0.86 9.14
C ILE A 208 -17.29 1.41 9.65
N ALA A 209 -17.30 2.02 10.84
CA ALA A 209 -16.08 2.48 11.50
C ALA A 209 -15.20 1.29 11.91
N THR A 210 -13.89 1.41 11.67
CA THR A 210 -12.90 0.52 12.30
C THR A 210 -12.90 0.75 13.81
N SER A 211 -12.80 -0.34 14.57
CA SER A 211 -12.82 -0.25 16.03
C SER A 211 -11.66 0.64 16.54
N PRO A 212 -11.86 1.46 17.58
CA PRO A 212 -10.80 2.33 18.09
C PRO A 212 -9.53 1.59 18.53
N GLY A 213 -9.65 0.33 18.95
CA GLY A 213 -8.50 -0.52 19.30
C GLY A 213 -7.63 -0.81 18.07
N ILE A 214 -8.25 -1.33 17.01
CA ILE A 214 -7.55 -1.66 15.75
C ILE A 214 -6.96 -0.40 15.12
N SER A 215 -7.71 0.71 15.08
CA SER A 215 -7.18 1.97 14.55
C SER A 215 -5.92 2.42 15.29
N ARG A 216 -5.91 2.37 16.63
CA ARG A 216 -4.73 2.78 17.43
C ARG A 216 -3.53 1.88 17.20
N GLU A 217 -3.74 0.58 17.03
CA GLU A 217 -2.68 -0.38 16.74
C GLU A 217 -2.04 -0.09 15.38
N LYS A 218 -2.85 0.05 14.32
CA LYS A 218 -2.38 0.42 12.98
C LYS A 218 -1.65 1.76 13.00
N GLU A 219 -2.23 2.78 13.63
CA GLU A 219 -1.59 4.09 13.79
C GLU A 219 -0.22 3.99 14.46
N GLY A 220 -0.06 3.15 15.49
CA GLY A 220 1.22 2.97 16.17
C GLY A 220 2.33 2.48 15.22
N VAL A 221 2.02 1.48 14.38
CA VAL A 221 2.98 0.94 13.40
C VAL A 221 3.27 1.97 12.30
N LEU A 222 2.22 2.63 11.77
CA LEU A 222 2.31 3.59 10.68
C LEU A 222 3.06 4.87 11.10
N ASP A 223 2.79 5.40 12.30
CA ASP A 223 3.47 6.57 12.85
C ASP A 223 4.96 6.29 13.03
N LEU A 224 5.33 5.10 13.51
CA LEU A 224 6.72 4.67 13.61
C LEU A 224 7.38 4.53 12.24
N PHE A 225 6.69 3.92 11.26
CA PHE A 225 7.18 3.79 9.90
C PHE A 225 7.46 5.16 9.26
N ALA A 226 6.45 6.05 9.27
CA ALA A 226 6.55 7.38 8.70
C ALA A 226 7.67 8.20 9.34
N LYS A 227 7.76 8.19 10.68
CA LYS A 227 8.77 8.94 11.41
C LYS A 227 10.19 8.39 11.21
N ARG A 228 10.36 7.07 11.27
CA ARG A 228 11.69 6.43 11.22
C ARG A 228 12.29 6.45 9.82
N TYR A 229 11.46 6.27 8.80
CA TYR A 229 11.92 6.11 7.43
C TYR A 229 11.63 7.32 6.54
N SER A 230 10.93 8.34 7.07
CA SER A 230 10.52 9.54 6.32
C SER A 230 9.71 9.19 5.06
N LYS A 231 8.80 8.22 5.18
CA LYS A 231 7.99 7.68 4.09
C LYS A 231 6.51 8.01 4.27
N ASN A 232 5.82 8.15 3.14
CA ASN A 232 4.39 8.45 3.14
C ASN A 232 3.56 7.23 3.53
N VAL A 233 2.46 7.50 4.23
CA VAL A 233 1.39 6.54 4.54
C VAL A 233 0.17 6.96 3.74
N PHE A 234 -0.30 6.07 2.86
CA PHE A 234 -1.46 6.26 2.01
C PHE A 234 -2.63 5.44 2.57
N VAL A 235 -3.74 6.08 2.90
CA VAL A 235 -4.89 5.42 3.54
C VAL A 235 -6.06 5.41 2.59
N ILE A 236 -6.51 4.20 2.23
CA ILE A 236 -7.79 4.00 1.55
C ILE A 236 -8.88 4.06 2.63
N HIS A 237 -9.88 4.91 2.40
CA HIS A 237 -11.08 4.97 3.20
C HIS A 237 -12.24 4.49 2.36
N TYR A 238 -12.98 3.51 2.87
CA TYR A 238 -14.26 3.14 2.30
C TYR A 238 -15.36 4.07 2.79
N GLY A 239 -16.23 4.52 1.89
CA GLY A 239 -17.37 5.38 2.20
C GLY A 239 -18.21 5.73 0.99
N ASN A 240 -19.44 6.18 1.22
CA ASN A 240 -20.39 6.48 0.14
C ASN A 240 -20.24 7.93 -0.37
N SER A 241 -19.82 8.88 0.48
CA SER A 241 -19.63 10.28 0.10
C SER A 241 -18.74 11.03 1.09
N VAL A 242 -17.97 12.02 0.61
CA VAL A 242 -17.22 12.95 1.49
C VAL A 242 -18.15 13.71 2.45
N GLY A 243 -19.44 13.81 2.11
CA GLY A 243 -20.44 14.48 2.94
C GLY A 243 -20.96 13.68 4.13
N ASP A 244 -20.72 12.38 4.20
CA ASP A 244 -21.22 11.56 5.30
C ASP A 244 -20.33 11.65 6.56
N GLU A 245 -20.93 11.56 7.74
CA GLU A 245 -20.26 11.79 9.03
C GLU A 245 -19.10 10.81 9.27
N LEU A 246 -19.23 9.57 8.81
CA LEU A 246 -18.21 8.54 8.97
C LEU A 246 -16.97 8.88 8.14
N SER A 247 -17.18 9.20 6.85
CA SER A 247 -16.13 9.63 5.93
C SER A 247 -15.43 10.89 6.42
N GLN A 248 -16.17 11.91 6.88
CA GLN A 248 -15.58 13.15 7.43
C GLN A 248 -14.68 12.88 8.63
N LYS A 249 -15.16 12.08 9.60
CA LYS A 249 -14.38 11.71 10.78
C LYS A 249 -13.11 10.93 10.43
N ALA A 250 -13.18 10.04 9.44
CA ALA A 250 -12.04 9.26 8.98
C ALA A 250 -10.98 10.16 8.32
N LEU A 251 -11.40 11.04 7.41
CA LEU A 251 -10.54 12.00 6.73
C LEU A 251 -9.87 12.98 7.71
N GLU A 252 -10.61 13.48 8.70
CA GLU A 252 -10.06 14.35 9.73
C GLU A 252 -9.00 13.68 10.60
N LYS A 253 -9.21 12.40 10.98
CA LYS A 253 -8.23 11.63 11.75
C LYS A 253 -6.95 11.41 10.95
N ALA A 254 -7.07 10.93 9.70
CA ALA A 254 -5.92 10.75 8.82
C ALA A 254 -5.14 12.05 8.60
N ARG A 255 -5.84 13.18 8.38
CA ARG A 255 -5.21 14.49 8.22
C ARG A 255 -4.41 14.91 9.46
N LYS A 256 -4.92 14.66 10.67
CA LYS A 256 -4.19 14.96 11.93
C LYS A 256 -2.90 14.15 12.08
N LYS A 257 -2.83 12.98 11.45
CA LYS A 257 -1.62 12.13 11.40
C LYS A 257 -0.67 12.48 10.27
N GLY A 258 -1.09 13.31 9.31
CA GLY A 258 -0.33 13.56 8.08
C GLY A 258 -0.35 12.39 7.10
N TYR A 259 -1.38 11.55 7.15
CA TYR A 259 -1.58 10.48 6.17
C TYR A 259 -2.23 11.00 4.89
N GLN A 260 -1.85 10.44 3.75
CA GLN A 260 -2.37 10.76 2.43
C GLN A 260 -3.68 9.99 2.19
N SER A 261 -4.82 10.65 2.26
CA SER A 261 -6.13 9.97 2.17
C SER A 261 -6.67 9.87 0.74
N TYR A 262 -7.37 8.78 0.45
CA TYR A 262 -8.27 8.61 -0.70
C TYR A 262 -9.58 7.96 -0.24
N LEU A 263 -10.73 8.55 -0.59
CA LEU A 263 -12.04 8.03 -0.21
C LEU A 263 -12.72 7.38 -1.43
N THR A 264 -13.20 6.15 -1.28
CA THR A 264 -13.72 5.38 -2.42
C THR A 264 -14.75 4.32 -1.98
N THR A 265 -15.37 3.66 -2.95
CA THR A 265 -16.20 2.47 -2.74
C THR A 265 -15.35 1.20 -2.66
N ILE A 266 -15.92 0.13 -2.10
CA ILE A 266 -15.24 -1.16 -1.91
C ILE A 266 -14.78 -1.81 -3.22
N ASN A 267 -15.52 -1.62 -4.32
CA ASN A 267 -15.20 -2.25 -5.60
C ASN A 267 -14.03 -1.58 -6.33
N LEU A 268 -13.69 -0.33 -5.99
CA LEU A 268 -12.63 0.44 -6.64
C LEU A 268 -12.82 0.60 -8.17
N ASP A 269 -14.02 0.37 -8.68
CA ASP A 269 -14.39 0.40 -10.10
C ASP A 269 -14.93 1.77 -10.56
N GLN A 270 -14.96 2.73 -9.64
CA GLN A 270 -15.34 4.12 -9.87
C GLN A 270 -14.27 5.07 -9.31
N PRO A 271 -13.97 6.20 -9.99
CA PRO A 271 -13.07 7.20 -9.44
C PRO A 271 -13.59 7.75 -8.10
N GLY A 272 -12.77 7.60 -7.07
CA GLY A 272 -13.04 8.09 -5.72
C GLY A 272 -12.81 9.59 -5.58
N LYS A 273 -12.56 10.02 -4.35
CA LYS A 273 -12.41 11.44 -3.98
C LYS A 273 -11.05 11.67 -3.33
N ILE A 274 -10.36 12.68 -3.86
CA ILE A 274 -9.13 13.24 -3.29
C ILE A 274 -9.55 14.42 -2.39
N PRO A 275 -9.38 14.33 -1.06
CA PRO A 275 -10.05 15.20 -0.10
C PRO A 275 -9.37 16.58 0.12
N TYR A 276 -8.41 16.95 -0.73
CA TYR A 276 -7.64 18.20 -0.66
C TYR A 276 -7.37 18.76 -2.06
#